data_AF-A0A388L8R1-F1
#
_entry.id   AF-A0A388L8R1-F1
#
_cell.length_a   1.000
_cell.length_b   1.000
_cell.length_c   1.000
_cell.angle_alpha   90.00
_cell.angle_beta   90.00
_cell.angle_gamma   90.00
#
_symmetry.space_group_name_H-M   'P 1'
#
loop_
_entity.id
_entity.type
_entity.pdbx_description
1 polymer ?
#
loop_
_entity_poly.entity_id
_entity_poly.type
_entity_poly.pdbx_seq_one_letter_code
_entity_poly.pdbx_strand_id
1 'polypeptide(L)'
;MGVTIVGYNGGYGNNQRYNRQWTGGYRDREQERDDKVNRMYNLLSEQMEEREQRKQEIENKKRLEEEKKKDEEEKRAQAIKDREQHEARLGKIVRTSVKAVCESALGRKVDIPEDDEDEVSKLRRELGELRSKNQGETSEQRLEALCKEKDALLKMKEQEGEEERLQREIVELRSKNESVKFASGKQDEFLALQMQVKELGAFRDTLEEKNAEVSALRSENKHLKKDAVTEKNPPLEPAHGNAPSSSAMYTPKDLEALHKAYKAALADKEMALREAEFLKERMASMGAARVRLSTRNTAIRKTTPRNLKTSFKAMEVESDDEMEGKGKEQTNEKDGDIGKDSHDQEVAKMAGFRNARFKEVRQLKKAMEAICTDEGITYIKLEQSKADVAEIRASRDYSAWLKDREHREEEEHNQQYATSNEEVDEE
;
A
#
# COMPACT_ATOMS: atom_id res chain seq x y z
N MET A 1 -18.53 -12.41 52.59
CA MET A 1 -17.37 -11.83 53.31
C MET A 1 -17.46 -10.33 53.13
N GLY A 2 -17.69 -9.58 54.21
CA GLY A 2 -17.91 -8.13 54.14
C GLY A 2 -16.60 -7.36 54.33
N VAL A 3 -16.40 -6.29 53.56
CA VAL A 3 -15.31 -5.33 53.76
C VAL A 3 -15.90 -4.07 54.39
N THR A 4 -15.47 -3.78 55.60
CA THR A 4 -15.90 -2.61 56.39
C THR A 4 -15.29 -1.32 55.84
N ILE A 5 -16.14 -0.35 55.51
CA ILE A 5 -15.73 1.02 55.16
C ILE A 5 -15.36 1.75 56.45
N VAL A 6 -14.09 2.18 56.58
CA VAL A 6 -13.65 3.06 57.66
C VAL A 6 -13.87 4.50 57.23
N GLY A 7 -14.87 5.15 57.82
CA GLY A 7 -15.03 6.60 57.73
C GLY A 7 -14.21 7.31 58.81
N TYR A 8 -13.54 8.40 58.44
CA TYR A 8 -13.01 9.37 59.41
C TYR A 8 -13.51 10.78 59.09
N ASN A 9 -13.59 11.59 60.14
CA ASN A 9 -14.52 12.69 60.28
C ASN A 9 -13.79 14.00 60.66
N GLY A 10 -14.36 15.15 60.25
CA GLY A 10 -14.18 16.43 60.95
C GLY A 10 -12.87 17.18 60.72
N GLY A 11 -12.93 18.26 59.92
CA GLY A 11 -11.88 19.28 59.82
C GLY A 11 -12.49 20.67 59.63
N TYR A 12 -12.90 21.32 60.72
CA TYR A 12 -13.45 22.69 60.68
C TYR A 12 -12.34 23.71 60.43
N GLY A 13 -12.37 24.38 59.27
CA GLY A 13 -11.43 25.44 58.88
C GLY A 13 -12.14 26.74 58.53
N ASN A 14 -12.30 27.63 59.50
CA ASN A 14 -12.72 29.01 59.25
C ASN A 14 -11.71 29.72 58.32
N ASN A 15 -12.15 30.27 57.19
CA ASN A 15 -11.67 31.59 56.78
C ASN A 15 -12.53 32.32 55.73
N GLN A 16 -12.79 33.59 56.05
CA GLN A 16 -13.05 34.74 55.15
C GLN A 16 -14.18 34.63 54.12
N ARG A 17 -15.37 35.05 54.58
CA ARG A 17 -16.47 35.54 53.73
C ARG A 17 -16.06 36.83 52.99
N TYR A 18 -15.49 36.71 51.80
CA TYR A 18 -15.63 37.78 50.81
C TYR A 18 -17.04 37.72 50.24
N ASN A 19 -17.86 38.72 50.59
CA ASN A 19 -19.25 38.82 50.18
C ASN A 19 -19.37 39.25 48.70
N ARG A 20 -18.94 38.39 47.77
CA ARG A 20 -19.21 38.57 46.33
C ARG A 20 -20.71 38.47 46.09
N GLN A 21 -21.28 39.47 45.43
CA GLN A 21 -22.69 39.52 45.09
C GLN A 21 -23.04 38.37 44.12
N TRP A 22 -23.84 37.41 44.59
CA TRP A 22 -24.22 36.19 43.87
C TRP A 22 -25.37 36.40 42.85
N THR A 23 -25.56 37.61 42.36
CA THR A 23 -26.77 38.06 41.63
C THR A 23 -26.49 38.48 40.18
N GLY A 24 -25.62 37.77 39.46
CA GLY A 24 -25.26 38.14 38.08
C GLY A 24 -24.56 37.12 37.19
N GLY A 25 -24.63 35.81 37.46
CA GLY A 25 -23.87 34.82 36.66
C GLY A 25 -24.45 33.41 36.53
N TYR A 26 -25.73 33.19 36.90
CA TYR A 26 -26.33 31.85 36.79
C TYR A 26 -26.80 31.51 35.37
N ARG A 27 -27.27 32.49 34.57
CA ARG A 27 -27.72 32.23 33.19
C ARG A 27 -26.58 31.80 32.26
N ASP A 28 -25.47 32.54 32.26
CA ASP A 28 -24.31 32.20 31.42
C ASP A 28 -23.79 30.79 31.73
N ARG A 29 -23.79 30.40 33.03
CA ARG A 29 -23.35 29.07 33.48
C ARG A 29 -24.34 27.94 33.17
N GLU A 30 -25.59 28.28 32.85
CA GLU A 30 -26.59 27.34 32.35
C GLU A 30 -26.40 27.17 30.84
N GLN A 31 -26.27 28.28 30.12
CA GLN A 31 -26.00 28.31 28.68
C GLN A 31 -24.66 27.62 28.31
N GLU A 32 -23.58 27.82 29.08
CA GLU A 32 -22.32 27.07 28.91
C GLU A 32 -22.48 25.55 29.09
N ARG A 33 -23.39 25.12 29.97
CA ARG A 33 -23.68 23.68 30.17
C ARG A 33 -24.49 23.12 29.02
N ASP A 34 -25.49 23.85 28.55
CA ASP A 34 -26.30 23.46 27.39
C ASP A 34 -25.45 23.42 26.11
N ASP A 35 -24.59 24.43 25.88
CA ASP A 35 -23.63 24.44 24.77
C ASP A 35 -22.60 23.31 24.84
N LYS A 36 -22.24 22.86 26.05
CA LYS A 36 -21.36 21.70 26.24
C LYS A 36 -22.10 20.39 25.94
N VAL A 37 -23.36 20.27 26.36
CA VAL A 37 -24.22 19.12 26.06
C VAL A 37 -24.48 19.02 24.55
N ASN A 38 -24.86 20.12 23.91
CA ASN A 38 -25.06 20.21 22.46
C ASN A 38 -23.80 19.84 21.68
N ARG A 39 -22.61 20.32 22.09
CA ARG A 39 -21.34 19.90 21.48
C ARG A 39 -21.06 18.41 21.62
N MET A 40 -21.36 17.79 22.77
CA MET A 40 -21.23 16.34 22.93
C MET A 40 -22.23 15.57 22.06
N TYR A 41 -23.49 16.01 21.98
CA TYR A 41 -24.48 15.40 21.09
C TYR A 41 -24.08 15.48 19.62
N ASN A 42 -23.62 16.64 19.15
CA ASN A 42 -23.16 16.83 17.77
C ASN A 42 -21.97 15.91 17.42
N LEU A 43 -20.99 15.77 18.33
CA LEU A 43 -19.87 14.84 18.17
C LEU A 43 -20.33 13.37 18.10
N LEU A 44 -21.33 12.98 18.89
CA LEU A 44 -21.89 11.63 18.85
C LEU A 44 -22.72 11.39 17.58
N SER A 45 -23.50 12.37 17.12
CA SER A 45 -24.27 12.24 15.87
C SER A 45 -23.36 12.19 14.65
N GLU A 46 -22.32 13.04 14.59
CA GLU A 46 -21.33 13.05 13.51
C GLU A 46 -20.58 11.70 13.44
N GLN A 47 -20.17 11.12 14.57
CA GLN A 47 -19.54 9.80 14.60
C GLN A 47 -20.52 8.66 14.19
N MET A 48 -21.81 8.79 14.49
CA MET A 48 -22.82 7.83 14.05
C MET A 48 -23.07 7.93 12.54
N GLU A 49 -23.19 9.15 12.02
CA GLU A 49 -23.37 9.42 10.59
C GLU A 49 -22.14 8.96 9.78
N GLU A 50 -20.92 9.22 10.25
CA GLU A 50 -19.69 8.74 9.61
C GLU A 50 -19.63 7.20 9.54
N ARG A 51 -20.12 6.49 10.57
CA ARG A 51 -20.24 5.02 10.53
C ARG A 51 -21.30 4.55 9.54
N GLU A 52 -22.42 5.27 9.44
CA GLU A 52 -23.50 4.93 8.50
C GLU A 52 -23.10 5.20 7.05
N GLN A 53 -22.47 6.34 6.77
CA GLN A 53 -21.90 6.67 5.46
C GLN A 53 -20.88 5.61 5.02
N ARG A 54 -19.93 5.22 5.89
CA ARG A 54 -18.99 4.11 5.60
C ARG A 54 -19.70 2.80 5.28
N LYS A 55 -20.80 2.49 5.96
CA LYS A 55 -21.60 1.28 5.69
C LYS A 55 -22.27 1.35 4.31
N GLN A 56 -22.84 2.51 3.96
CA GLN A 56 -23.44 2.76 2.65
C GLN A 56 -22.41 2.75 1.52
N GLU A 57 -21.21 3.31 1.71
CA GLU A 57 -20.11 3.26 0.75
C GLU A 57 -19.65 1.83 0.46
N ILE A 58 -19.52 0.99 1.50
CA ILE A 58 -19.15 -0.42 1.36
C ILE A 58 -20.25 -1.19 0.60
N GLU A 59 -21.52 -0.91 0.89
CA GLU A 59 -22.66 -1.54 0.20
C GLU A 59 -22.76 -1.11 -1.26
N ASN A 60 -22.63 0.19 -1.55
CA ASN A 60 -22.58 0.72 -2.91
C ASN A 60 -21.39 0.16 -3.70
N LYS A 61 -20.20 0.10 -3.11
CA LYS A 61 -19.02 -0.49 -3.75
C LYS A 61 -19.24 -1.98 -4.07
N LYS A 62 -19.81 -2.75 -3.12
CA LYS A 62 -20.15 -4.16 -3.33
C LYS A 62 -21.16 -4.34 -4.46
N ARG A 63 -22.18 -3.48 -4.55
CA ARG A 63 -23.17 -3.48 -5.63
C ARG A 63 -22.51 -3.22 -7.00
N LEU A 64 -21.61 -2.25 -7.06
CA LEU A 64 -20.88 -1.87 -8.29
C LEU A 64 -19.90 -2.98 -8.74
N GLU A 65 -19.28 -3.70 -7.80
CA GLU A 65 -18.49 -4.90 -8.08
C GLU A 65 -19.35 -6.08 -8.57
N GLU A 66 -20.56 -6.26 -8.02
CA GLU A 66 -21.51 -7.29 -8.49
C GLU A 66 -22.08 -6.99 -9.88
N GLU A 67 -22.34 -5.71 -10.18
CA GLU A 67 -22.81 -5.24 -11.49
C GLU A 67 -21.74 -5.46 -12.57
N LYS A 68 -20.50 -5.02 -12.33
CA LYS A 68 -19.36 -5.32 -13.23
C LYS A 68 -19.17 -6.81 -13.48
N LYS A 69 -19.37 -7.65 -12.46
CA LYS A 69 -19.29 -9.11 -12.61
C LYS A 69 -20.38 -9.66 -13.54
N LYS A 70 -21.60 -9.12 -13.48
CA LYS A 70 -22.71 -9.50 -14.38
C LYS A 70 -22.42 -9.09 -15.82
N ASP A 71 -21.92 -7.89 -16.05
CA ASP A 71 -21.53 -7.42 -17.39
C ASP A 71 -20.42 -8.28 -18.00
N GLU A 72 -19.43 -8.70 -17.20
CA GLU A 72 -18.38 -9.62 -17.66
C GLU A 72 -18.91 -11.03 -17.94
N GLU A 73 -19.84 -11.54 -17.13
CA GLU A 73 -20.46 -12.85 -17.32
C GLU A 73 -21.35 -12.88 -18.57
N GLU A 74 -22.13 -11.82 -18.80
CA GLU A 74 -22.96 -11.66 -20.00
C GLU A 74 -22.10 -11.56 -21.28
N LYS A 75 -21.01 -10.80 -21.26
CA LYS A 75 -20.06 -10.73 -22.40
C LYS A 75 -19.46 -12.10 -22.72
N ARG A 76 -19.12 -12.91 -21.72
CA ARG A 76 -18.62 -14.29 -21.91
C ARG A 76 -19.72 -15.19 -22.48
N ALA A 77 -20.94 -15.11 -21.97
CA ALA A 77 -22.07 -15.88 -22.47
C ALA A 77 -22.40 -15.53 -23.93
N GLN A 78 -22.30 -14.25 -24.30
CA GLN A 78 -22.51 -13.80 -25.68
C GLN A 78 -21.40 -14.31 -26.62
N ALA A 79 -20.13 -14.20 -26.24
CA ALA A 79 -19.01 -14.73 -27.03
C ALA A 79 -19.11 -16.25 -27.26
N ILE A 80 -19.64 -17.01 -26.30
CA ILE A 80 -19.90 -18.45 -26.46
C ILE A 80 -21.02 -18.69 -27.49
N LYS A 81 -22.13 -17.95 -27.43
CA LYS A 81 -23.23 -18.06 -28.42
C LYS A 81 -22.77 -17.70 -29.82
N ASP A 82 -21.98 -16.65 -29.99
CA ASP A 82 -21.51 -16.20 -31.30
C ASP A 82 -20.53 -17.21 -31.90
N ARG A 83 -19.68 -17.83 -31.06
CA ARG A 83 -18.83 -18.96 -31.45
C ARG A 83 -19.66 -20.18 -31.88
N GLU A 84 -20.65 -20.58 -31.09
CA GLU A 84 -21.53 -21.72 -31.41
C GLU A 84 -22.29 -21.49 -32.73
N GLN A 85 -22.79 -20.26 -32.97
CA GLN A 85 -23.40 -19.88 -34.24
C GLN A 85 -22.41 -19.97 -35.42
N HIS A 86 -21.16 -19.54 -35.24
CA HIS A 86 -20.12 -19.68 -36.26
C HIS A 86 -19.79 -21.14 -36.56
N GLU A 87 -19.64 -21.98 -35.54
CA GLU A 87 -19.40 -23.43 -35.69
C GLU A 87 -20.60 -24.12 -36.37
N ALA A 88 -21.83 -23.73 -36.05
CA ALA A 88 -23.05 -24.22 -36.72
C ALA A 88 -23.13 -23.81 -38.20
N ARG A 89 -22.79 -22.55 -38.53
CA ARG A 89 -22.73 -22.04 -39.92
C ARG A 89 -21.68 -22.78 -40.74
N LEU A 90 -20.45 -22.90 -40.23
CA LEU A 90 -19.38 -23.67 -40.86
C LEU A 90 -19.79 -25.14 -41.04
N GLY A 91 -20.40 -25.75 -40.03
CA GLY A 91 -20.94 -27.10 -40.11
C GLY A 91 -22.00 -27.28 -41.21
N LYS A 92 -22.86 -26.27 -41.46
CA LYS A 92 -23.81 -26.28 -42.59
C LYS A 92 -23.05 -26.27 -43.92
N ILE A 93 -22.11 -25.35 -44.09
CA ILE A 93 -21.31 -25.16 -45.33
C ILE A 93 -20.48 -26.41 -45.65
N VAL A 94 -19.81 -27.00 -44.66
CA VAL A 94 -19.02 -28.23 -44.86
C VAL A 94 -19.92 -29.40 -45.25
N ARG A 95 -21.10 -29.56 -44.61
CA ARG A 95 -22.05 -30.63 -44.97
C ARG A 95 -22.62 -30.47 -46.38
N THR A 96 -22.97 -29.25 -46.81
CA THR A 96 -23.46 -29.01 -48.18
C THR A 96 -22.35 -29.21 -49.21
N SER A 97 -21.14 -28.70 -48.93
CA SER A 97 -19.96 -28.88 -49.79
C SER A 97 -19.60 -30.36 -49.98
N VAL A 98 -19.47 -31.12 -48.89
CA VAL A 98 -19.16 -32.56 -48.96
C VAL A 98 -20.26 -33.33 -49.70
N LYS A 99 -21.54 -33.01 -49.46
CA LYS A 99 -22.66 -33.62 -50.20
C LYS A 99 -22.52 -33.39 -51.71
N ALA A 100 -22.30 -32.14 -52.13
CA ALA A 100 -22.14 -31.79 -53.54
C ALA A 100 -20.93 -32.49 -54.19
N VAL A 101 -19.80 -32.57 -53.49
CA VAL A 101 -18.61 -33.30 -53.98
C VAL A 101 -18.90 -34.80 -54.14
N CYS A 102 -19.55 -35.43 -53.17
CA CYS A 102 -19.91 -36.86 -53.25
C CYS A 102 -20.94 -37.16 -54.35
N GLU A 103 -21.97 -36.33 -54.52
CA GLU A 103 -22.97 -36.51 -55.58
C GLU A 103 -22.37 -36.33 -56.98
N SER A 104 -21.51 -35.31 -57.15
CA SER A 104 -20.78 -35.06 -58.39
C SER A 104 -19.82 -36.22 -58.75
N ALA A 105 -19.09 -36.76 -57.77
CA ALA A 105 -18.22 -37.93 -57.96
C ALA A 105 -18.98 -39.22 -58.33
N LEU A 106 -20.26 -39.34 -57.94
CA LEU A 106 -21.14 -40.44 -58.33
C LEU A 106 -21.80 -40.26 -59.71
N GLY A 107 -21.45 -39.20 -60.45
CA GLY A 107 -22.04 -38.87 -61.75
C GLY A 107 -23.53 -38.50 -61.69
N ARG A 108 -24.06 -38.26 -60.48
CA ARG A 108 -25.40 -37.68 -60.32
C ARG A 108 -25.28 -36.20 -60.60
N LYS A 109 -26.22 -35.65 -61.37
CA LYS A 109 -26.33 -34.19 -61.45
C LYS A 109 -26.66 -33.69 -60.05
N VAL A 110 -25.74 -32.91 -59.49
CA VAL A 110 -26.02 -32.12 -58.30
C VAL A 110 -27.02 -31.07 -58.75
N ASP A 111 -28.30 -31.28 -58.40
CA ASP A 111 -29.25 -30.18 -58.37
C ASP A 111 -28.80 -29.27 -57.22
N ILE A 112 -27.89 -28.34 -57.54
CA ILE A 112 -27.54 -27.22 -56.67
C ILE A 112 -28.88 -26.54 -56.41
N PRO A 113 -29.36 -26.47 -55.16
CA PRO A 113 -30.67 -25.93 -54.90
C PRO A 113 -30.72 -24.49 -55.40
N GLU A 114 -31.67 -24.22 -56.31
CA GLU A 114 -31.91 -22.91 -56.94
C GLU A 114 -32.27 -21.81 -55.91
N ASP A 115 -32.41 -22.19 -54.64
CA ASP A 115 -32.38 -21.35 -53.43
C ASP A 115 -31.16 -20.38 -53.42
N ASP A 116 -30.04 -20.74 -54.06
CA ASP A 116 -28.89 -19.84 -54.26
C ASP A 116 -29.18 -18.73 -55.30
N GLU A 117 -30.05 -18.93 -56.29
CA GLU A 117 -30.51 -17.85 -57.20
C GLU A 117 -31.51 -16.93 -56.50
N ASP A 118 -32.32 -17.46 -55.58
CA ASP A 118 -33.17 -16.64 -54.71
C ASP A 118 -32.34 -15.89 -53.65
N GLU A 119 -31.28 -16.49 -53.07
CA GLU A 119 -30.31 -15.77 -52.23
C GLU A 119 -29.54 -14.72 -53.05
N VAL A 120 -29.10 -15.00 -54.28
CA VAL A 120 -28.45 -13.98 -55.15
C VAL A 120 -29.42 -12.88 -55.56
N SER A 121 -30.69 -13.21 -55.83
CA SER A 121 -31.74 -12.23 -56.16
C SER A 121 -32.12 -11.39 -54.94
N LYS A 122 -32.15 -12.00 -53.76
CA LYS A 122 -32.36 -11.33 -52.47
C LYS A 122 -31.15 -10.46 -52.11
N LEU A 123 -29.92 -10.94 -52.25
CA LEU A 123 -28.69 -10.16 -52.08
C LEU A 123 -28.59 -9.01 -53.08
N ARG A 124 -29.04 -9.17 -54.33
CA ARG A 124 -29.16 -8.08 -55.30
C ARG A 124 -30.23 -7.06 -54.88
N ARG A 125 -31.36 -7.51 -54.35
CA ARG A 125 -32.44 -6.64 -53.83
C ARG A 125 -31.98 -5.88 -52.59
N GLU A 126 -31.33 -6.56 -51.64
CA GLU A 126 -30.71 -5.99 -50.44
C GLU A 126 -29.56 -5.04 -50.80
N LEU A 127 -28.71 -5.35 -51.79
CA LEU A 127 -27.72 -4.40 -52.33
C LEU A 127 -28.38 -3.17 -52.97
N GLY A 128 -29.50 -3.36 -53.66
CA GLY A 128 -30.32 -2.27 -54.20
C GLY A 128 -30.89 -1.39 -53.09
N GLU A 129 -31.50 -1.98 -52.07
CA GLU A 129 -32.06 -1.28 -50.91
C GLU A 129 -30.98 -0.61 -50.06
N LEU A 130 -29.81 -1.23 -49.88
CA LEU A 130 -28.64 -0.63 -49.21
C LEU A 130 -28.07 0.52 -50.03
N ARG A 131 -28.01 0.40 -51.36
CA ARG A 131 -27.59 1.50 -52.24
C ARG A 131 -28.58 2.66 -52.21
N SER A 132 -29.88 2.38 -52.19
CA SER A 132 -30.94 3.39 -52.05
C SER A 132 -30.96 4.04 -50.66
N LYS A 133 -30.74 3.28 -49.58
CA LYS A 133 -30.59 3.82 -48.21
C LYS A 133 -29.34 4.72 -48.10
N ASN A 134 -28.21 4.28 -48.65
CA ASN A 134 -26.97 5.08 -48.74
C ASN A 134 -27.09 6.29 -49.69
N GLN A 135 -28.15 6.40 -50.49
CA GLN A 135 -28.49 7.60 -51.28
C GLN A 135 -29.57 8.47 -50.60
N GLY A 136 -30.32 7.91 -49.65
CA GLY A 136 -31.41 8.58 -48.92
C GLY A 136 -30.94 9.25 -47.63
N GLU A 137 -29.99 8.65 -46.90
CA GLU A 137 -29.12 9.44 -46.02
C GLU A 137 -28.28 10.34 -46.93
N THR A 138 -28.54 11.65 -46.90
CA THR A 138 -27.69 12.58 -47.64
C THR A 138 -26.27 12.42 -47.12
N SER A 139 -25.28 12.38 -48.02
CA SER A 139 -23.86 12.30 -47.62
C SER A 139 -23.48 13.39 -46.63
N GLU A 140 -24.17 14.53 -46.72
CA GLU A 140 -24.15 15.66 -45.79
C GLU A 140 -24.59 15.29 -44.36
N GLN A 141 -25.70 14.57 -44.14
CA GLN A 141 -26.11 14.10 -42.80
C GLN A 141 -25.08 13.13 -42.20
N ARG A 142 -24.52 12.22 -43.02
CA ARG A 142 -23.48 11.29 -42.57
C ARG A 142 -22.17 12.02 -42.24
N LEU A 143 -21.80 13.04 -43.02
CA LEU A 143 -20.65 13.90 -42.72
C LEU A 143 -20.89 14.74 -41.45
N GLU A 144 -22.09 15.26 -41.24
CA GLU A 144 -22.45 15.99 -40.03
C GLU A 144 -22.41 15.09 -38.78
N ALA A 145 -22.87 13.84 -38.89
CA ALA A 145 -22.75 12.83 -37.84
C ALA A 145 -21.28 12.50 -37.52
N LEU A 146 -20.44 12.27 -38.54
CA LEU A 146 -19.00 12.01 -38.38
C LEU A 146 -18.24 13.22 -37.79
N CYS A 147 -18.62 14.45 -38.14
CA CYS A 147 -18.08 15.65 -37.52
C CYS A 147 -18.48 15.74 -36.03
N LYS A 148 -19.74 15.47 -35.69
CA LYS A 148 -20.20 15.43 -34.28
C LYS A 148 -19.51 14.33 -33.48
N GLU A 149 -19.29 13.15 -34.07
CA GLU A 149 -18.55 12.05 -33.46
C GLU A 149 -17.09 12.41 -33.21
N LYS A 150 -16.40 12.97 -34.21
CA LYS A 150 -15.02 13.47 -34.08
C LYS A 150 -14.90 14.52 -32.97
N ASP A 151 -15.81 15.49 -32.92
CA ASP A 151 -15.81 16.54 -31.90
C ASP A 151 -16.12 15.99 -30.50
N ALA A 152 -16.96 14.95 -30.39
CA ALA A 152 -17.21 14.25 -29.14
C ALA A 152 -15.97 13.46 -28.68
N LEU A 153 -15.27 12.76 -29.58
CA LEU A 153 -14.02 12.06 -29.29
C LEU A 153 -12.90 13.01 -28.87
N LEU A 154 -12.79 14.19 -29.49
CA LEU A 154 -11.84 15.22 -29.07
C LEU A 154 -12.13 15.72 -27.64
N LYS A 155 -13.39 16.02 -27.32
CA LYS A 155 -13.79 16.41 -25.95
C LYS A 155 -13.55 15.31 -24.93
N MET A 156 -13.78 14.05 -25.29
CA MET A 156 -13.52 12.91 -24.40
C MET A 156 -12.01 12.79 -24.10
N LYS A 157 -11.16 13.00 -25.11
CA LYS A 157 -9.69 13.00 -24.96
C LYS A 157 -9.18 14.18 -24.11
N GLU A 158 -9.80 15.35 -24.23
CA GLU A 158 -9.51 16.49 -23.34
C GLU A 158 -9.89 16.16 -21.88
N GLN A 159 -11.06 15.56 -21.65
CA GLN A 159 -11.50 15.12 -20.33
C GLN A 159 -10.59 14.05 -19.71
N GLU A 160 -10.13 13.07 -20.50
CA GLU A 160 -9.16 12.06 -20.06
C GLU A 160 -7.84 12.70 -19.58
N GLY A 161 -7.33 13.69 -20.33
CA GLY A 161 -6.15 14.47 -19.93
C GLY A 161 -6.36 15.31 -18.66
N GLU A 162 -7.57 15.84 -18.44
CA GLU A 162 -7.93 16.50 -17.18
C GLU A 162 -8.03 15.49 -16.01
N GLU A 163 -8.58 14.30 -16.24
CA GLU A 163 -8.64 13.25 -15.22
C GLU A 163 -7.22 12.82 -14.81
N GLU A 164 -6.31 12.57 -15.75
CA GLU A 164 -4.91 12.28 -15.42
C GLU A 164 -4.24 13.43 -14.64
N ARG A 165 -4.58 14.69 -14.93
CA ARG A 165 -4.06 15.85 -14.20
C ARG A 165 -4.56 15.83 -12.75
N LEU A 166 -5.86 15.59 -12.55
CA LEU A 166 -6.47 15.48 -11.23
C LEU A 166 -5.97 14.25 -10.45
N GLN A 167 -5.77 13.10 -11.10
CA GLN A 167 -5.18 11.92 -10.48
C GLN A 167 -3.74 12.20 -10.00
N ARG A 168 -2.92 12.89 -10.80
CA ARG A 168 -1.58 13.36 -10.41
C ARG A 168 -1.64 14.29 -9.19
N GLU A 169 -2.54 15.27 -9.21
CA GLU A 169 -2.74 16.20 -8.08
C GLU A 169 -3.20 15.49 -6.81
N ILE A 170 -4.11 14.51 -6.90
CA ILE A 170 -4.56 13.69 -5.76
C ILE A 170 -3.38 12.89 -5.16
N VAL A 171 -2.50 12.31 -6.00
CA VAL A 171 -1.30 11.60 -5.53
C VAL A 171 -0.33 12.56 -4.84
N GLU A 172 -0.14 13.77 -5.37
CA GLU A 172 0.72 14.79 -4.76
C GLU A 172 0.14 15.29 -3.42
N LEU A 173 -1.16 15.58 -3.36
CA LEU A 173 -1.86 16.01 -2.14
C LEU A 173 -1.87 14.91 -1.07
N ARG A 174 -2.06 13.63 -1.46
CA ARG A 174 -1.88 12.49 -0.54
C ARG A 174 -0.46 12.43 -0.01
N SER A 175 0.55 12.57 -0.87
CA SER A 175 1.97 12.56 -0.47
C SER A 175 2.32 13.71 0.49
N LYS A 176 1.75 14.90 0.27
CA LYS A 176 1.88 16.06 1.17
C LYS A 176 1.16 15.82 2.50
N ASN A 177 -0.06 15.29 2.49
CA ASN A 177 -0.80 15.00 3.72
C ASN A 177 -0.11 13.89 4.55
N GLU A 178 0.51 12.91 3.88
CA GLU A 178 1.27 11.87 4.54
C GLU A 178 2.58 12.41 5.15
N SER A 179 3.26 13.36 4.51
CA SER A 179 4.39 14.06 5.13
C SER A 179 3.99 14.93 6.33
N VAL A 180 2.77 15.49 6.33
CA VAL A 180 2.18 16.16 7.52
C VAL A 180 1.88 15.15 8.64
N LYS A 181 1.43 13.93 8.33
CA LYS A 181 1.32 12.84 9.33
C LYS A 181 2.68 12.42 9.90
N PHE A 182 3.75 12.46 9.11
CA PHE A 182 5.11 12.22 9.60
C PHE A 182 5.70 13.38 10.44
N ALA A 183 4.94 14.45 10.71
CA ALA A 183 5.23 15.37 11.82
C ALA A 183 4.95 14.75 13.21
N SER A 184 4.88 13.41 13.29
CA SER A 184 4.79 12.56 14.48
C SER A 184 5.86 12.87 15.54
N GLY A 185 6.98 13.50 15.17
CA GLY A 185 7.95 14.03 16.15
C GLY A 185 7.31 14.95 17.21
N LYS A 186 6.24 15.68 16.87
CA LYS A 186 5.46 16.46 17.85
C LYS A 186 4.64 15.59 18.81
N GLN A 187 4.23 14.41 18.37
CA GLN A 187 3.48 13.45 19.19
C GLN A 187 4.43 12.72 20.15
N ASP A 188 5.64 12.37 19.69
CA ASP A 188 6.70 11.83 20.53
C ASP A 188 7.20 12.88 21.54
N GLU A 189 7.39 14.13 21.12
CA GLU A 189 7.70 15.27 22.00
C GLU A 189 6.59 15.51 23.03
N PHE A 190 5.32 15.43 22.63
CA PHE A 190 4.18 15.53 23.56
C PHE A 190 4.15 14.39 24.58
N LEU A 191 4.45 13.15 24.16
CA LEU A 191 4.56 12.00 25.08
C LEU A 191 5.73 12.15 26.05
N ALA A 192 6.89 12.62 25.58
CA ALA A 192 8.06 12.90 26.41
C ALA A 192 7.77 14.01 27.44
N LEU A 193 7.13 15.11 27.03
CA LEU A 193 6.68 16.16 27.94
C LEU A 193 5.63 15.64 28.93
N GLN A 194 4.71 14.79 28.50
CA GLN A 194 3.73 14.16 29.40
C GLN A 194 4.40 13.25 30.45
N MET A 195 5.49 12.56 30.10
CA MET A 195 6.29 11.79 31.06
C MET A 195 6.99 12.71 32.07
N GLN A 196 7.67 13.78 31.61
CA GLN A 196 8.29 14.76 32.52
C GLN A 196 7.28 15.39 33.48
N VAL A 197 6.06 15.73 33.02
CA VAL A 197 5.01 16.27 33.89
C VAL A 197 4.60 15.27 34.98
N LYS A 198 4.57 13.96 34.69
CA LYS A 198 4.30 12.91 35.69
C LYS A 198 5.44 12.77 36.70
N GLU A 199 6.70 12.79 36.24
CA GLU A 199 7.88 12.72 37.11
C GLU A 199 7.95 13.93 38.05
N LEU A 200 7.75 15.14 37.53
CA LEU A 200 7.67 16.38 38.32
C LEU A 200 6.49 16.36 39.32
N GLY A 201 5.38 15.71 38.98
CA GLY A 201 4.29 15.41 39.92
C GLY A 201 4.77 14.58 41.10
N ALA A 202 5.40 13.42 40.84
CA ALA A 202 5.93 12.55 41.89
C ALA A 202 6.99 13.23 42.78
N PHE A 203 7.85 14.07 42.20
CA PHE A 203 8.79 14.90 42.99
C PHE A 203 8.08 15.93 43.87
N ARG A 204 6.97 16.50 43.41
CA ARG A 204 6.16 17.42 44.23
C ARG A 204 5.51 16.70 45.41
N ASP A 205 4.92 15.53 45.17
CA ASP A 205 4.21 14.75 46.19
C ASP A 205 5.18 14.31 47.31
N THR A 206 6.36 13.79 46.94
CA THR A 206 7.42 13.41 47.90
C THR A 206 8.00 14.61 48.66
N LEU A 207 8.09 15.79 48.04
CA LEU A 207 8.51 17.03 48.71
C LEU A 207 7.43 17.53 49.69
N GLU A 208 6.15 17.36 49.38
CA GLU A 208 5.03 17.70 50.26
C GLU A 208 4.97 16.76 51.48
N GLU A 209 5.16 15.45 51.29
CA GLU A 209 5.32 14.47 52.37
C GLU A 209 6.48 14.83 53.30
N LYS A 210 7.67 15.13 52.76
CA LYS A 210 8.85 15.52 53.56
C LYS A 210 8.63 16.84 54.30
N ASN A 211 7.90 17.80 53.74
CA ASN A 211 7.53 19.03 54.45
C ASN A 211 6.54 18.78 55.60
N ALA A 212 5.62 17.82 55.44
CA ALA A 212 4.73 17.39 56.53
C ALA A 212 5.52 16.71 57.66
N GLU A 213 6.45 15.81 57.33
CA GLU A 213 7.35 15.16 58.30
C GLU A 213 8.21 16.17 59.07
N VAL A 214 8.86 17.12 58.37
CA VAL A 214 9.64 18.20 59.01
C VAL A 214 8.76 19.08 59.90
N SER A 215 7.50 19.32 59.53
CA SER A 215 6.55 20.09 60.35
C SER A 215 6.15 19.33 61.62
N ALA A 216 5.94 18.02 61.53
CA ALA A 216 5.68 17.15 62.67
C ALA A 216 6.88 17.11 63.63
N LEU A 217 8.10 16.85 63.11
CA LEU A 217 9.34 16.85 63.90
C LEU A 217 9.62 18.20 64.56
N ARG A 218 9.26 19.33 63.91
CA ARG A 218 9.34 20.67 64.50
C ARG A 218 8.35 20.88 65.64
N SER A 219 7.14 20.35 65.55
CA SER A 219 6.17 20.39 66.66
C SER A 219 6.62 19.53 67.84
N GLU A 220 7.11 18.31 67.59
CA GLU A 220 7.62 17.40 68.62
C GLU A 220 8.82 18.01 69.37
N ASN A 221 9.82 18.50 68.64
CA ASN A 221 10.99 19.18 69.24
C ASN A 221 10.66 20.47 70.01
N LYS A 222 9.48 21.07 69.79
CA LYS A 222 9.04 22.27 70.52
C LYS A 222 8.78 21.97 72.00
N HIS A 223 8.46 20.72 72.34
CA HIS A 223 8.26 20.28 73.72
C HIS A 223 9.61 20.17 74.46
N LEU A 224 10.60 19.52 73.85
CA LEU A 224 11.95 19.35 74.44
C LEU A 224 12.63 20.68 74.78
N LYS A 225 12.36 21.75 74.03
CA LYS A 225 12.89 23.10 74.33
C LYS A 225 12.28 23.78 75.56
N LYS A 226 11.17 23.28 76.10
CA LYS A 226 10.53 23.87 77.31
C LYS A 226 11.11 23.34 78.60
N ASP A 227 11.53 22.08 78.63
CA ASP A 227 11.93 21.40 79.87
C ASP A 227 13.45 21.51 80.15
N ALA A 228 14.24 22.02 79.19
CA ALA A 228 15.70 22.10 79.27
C ALA A 228 16.28 23.47 79.71
N VAL A 229 15.45 24.43 80.15
CA VAL A 229 15.88 25.84 80.38
C VAL A 229 15.62 26.33 81.82
N THR A 230 15.54 25.42 82.80
CA THR A 230 15.42 25.77 84.23
C THR A 230 16.35 24.96 85.15
N GLU A 231 17.63 24.85 84.80
CA GLU A 231 18.68 24.56 85.79
C GLU A 231 19.99 25.31 85.50
N LYS A 232 20.85 25.44 86.52
CA LYS A 232 21.84 26.54 86.63
C LYS A 232 23.22 26.16 86.07
N ASN A 233 23.89 27.14 85.44
CA ASN A 233 25.32 27.15 85.04
C ASN A 233 26.30 26.76 86.19
N PRO A 234 27.59 26.43 85.92
CA PRO A 234 28.31 25.84 84.75
C PRO A 234 29.19 24.63 85.24
N PRO A 235 30.42 24.26 84.77
CA PRO A 235 31.21 24.57 83.55
C PRO A 235 31.92 23.34 82.87
N LEU A 236 32.86 23.63 81.95
CA LEU A 236 33.95 22.81 81.35
C LEU A 236 33.61 21.75 80.26
N GLU A 237 34.53 21.64 79.30
CA GLU A 237 34.49 20.77 78.10
C GLU A 237 34.55 19.27 78.45
N PRO A 238 33.99 18.38 77.59
CA PRO A 238 34.89 17.67 76.67
C PRO A 238 34.32 17.26 75.28
N ALA A 239 35.25 17.12 74.33
CA ALA A 239 35.35 16.09 73.27
C ALA A 239 34.14 15.65 72.40
N HIS A 240 34.33 15.81 71.07
CA HIS A 240 33.91 14.90 69.98
C HIS A 240 32.49 14.28 70.01
N GLY A 241 31.53 14.96 69.40
CA GLY A 241 30.27 14.35 68.92
C GLY A 241 30.45 13.66 67.57
N ASN A 242 30.08 12.38 67.48
CA ASN A 242 30.31 11.55 66.30
C ASN A 242 29.44 11.95 65.09
N ALA A 243 30.07 12.22 63.95
CA ALA A 243 29.40 12.06 62.66
C ALA A 243 29.16 10.56 62.39
N PRO A 244 28.02 10.16 61.80
CA PRO A 244 27.82 8.78 61.38
C PRO A 244 28.82 8.45 60.28
N SER A 245 29.86 7.70 60.63
CA SER A 245 30.90 7.30 59.68
C SER A 245 30.28 6.39 58.63
N SER A 246 30.15 6.87 57.40
CA SER A 246 29.56 6.16 56.25
C SER A 246 30.42 5.00 55.74
N SER A 247 31.40 4.54 56.55
CA SER A 247 32.19 3.33 56.35
C SER A 247 31.39 2.07 56.71
N ALA A 248 30.19 1.94 56.14
CA ALA A 248 29.54 0.64 56.03
C ALA A 248 30.35 -0.18 55.03
N MET A 249 31.31 -0.96 55.54
CA MET A 249 32.13 -1.87 54.73
C MET A 249 31.21 -2.78 53.90
N TYR A 250 31.27 -2.66 52.57
CA TYR A 250 30.53 -3.51 51.65
C TYR A 250 30.77 -4.98 52.00
N THR A 251 29.70 -5.73 52.26
CA THR A 251 29.85 -7.16 52.52
C THR A 251 30.23 -7.88 51.21
N PRO A 252 30.85 -9.07 51.27
CA PRO A 252 31.16 -9.83 50.06
C PRO A 252 29.94 -10.10 49.16
N LYS A 253 28.73 -10.20 49.75
CA LYS A 253 27.47 -10.32 49.01
C LYS A 253 27.09 -9.06 48.26
N ASP A 254 27.35 -7.89 48.82
CA ASP A 254 27.05 -6.60 48.17
C ASP A 254 28.00 -6.38 46.98
N LEU A 255 29.27 -6.79 47.11
CA LEU A 255 30.23 -6.79 45.99
C LEU A 255 29.82 -7.77 44.88
N GLU A 256 29.33 -8.97 45.23
CA GLU A 256 28.81 -9.92 44.25
C GLU A 256 27.54 -9.40 43.56
N ALA A 257 26.62 -8.79 44.31
CA ALA A 257 25.41 -8.15 43.77
C ALA A 257 25.77 -6.99 42.83
N LEU A 258 26.72 -6.14 43.20
CA LEU A 258 27.22 -5.04 42.39
C LEU A 258 27.87 -5.54 41.09
N HIS A 259 28.69 -6.59 41.16
CA HIS A 259 29.32 -7.21 39.99
C HIS A 259 28.29 -7.88 39.07
N LYS A 260 27.24 -8.48 39.62
CA LYS A 260 26.11 -9.03 38.83
C LYS A 260 25.30 -7.93 38.15
N ALA A 261 24.99 -6.84 38.86
CA ALA A 261 24.30 -5.68 38.31
C ALA A 261 25.11 -5.01 37.19
N TYR A 262 26.44 -4.88 37.37
CA TYR A 262 27.35 -4.36 36.35
C TYR A 262 27.36 -5.22 35.08
N LYS A 263 27.38 -6.56 35.21
CA LYS A 263 27.28 -7.47 34.06
C LYS A 263 25.93 -7.40 33.34
N ALA A 264 24.83 -7.27 34.07
CA ALA A 264 23.50 -7.06 33.48
C ALA A 264 23.46 -5.75 32.68
N ALA A 265 23.90 -4.63 33.28
CA ALA A 265 23.96 -3.33 32.62
C ALA A 265 24.86 -3.30 31.37
N LEU A 266 25.93 -4.12 31.34
CA LEU A 266 26.73 -4.32 30.13
C LEU A 266 25.95 -5.05 29.02
N ALA A 267 25.24 -6.14 29.35
CA ALA A 267 24.44 -6.89 28.39
C ALA A 267 23.27 -6.06 27.83
N ASP A 268 22.58 -5.30 28.68
CA ASP A 268 21.49 -4.40 28.29
C ASP A 268 22.01 -3.29 27.34
N LYS A 269 23.20 -2.74 27.63
CA LYS A 269 23.86 -1.76 26.76
C LYS A 269 24.24 -2.35 25.40
N GLU A 270 24.76 -3.58 25.36
CA GLU A 270 25.07 -4.26 24.09
C GLU A 270 23.81 -4.55 23.26
N MET A 271 22.69 -4.89 23.92
CA MET A 271 21.40 -5.10 23.26
C MET A 271 20.88 -3.79 22.65
N ALA A 272 20.86 -2.70 23.42
CA ALA A 272 20.43 -1.38 22.95
C ALA A 272 21.28 -0.86 21.78
N LEU A 273 22.59 -1.15 21.77
CA LEU A 273 23.46 -0.81 20.65
C LEU A 273 23.11 -1.59 19.37
N ARG A 274 22.83 -2.89 19.45
CA ARG A 274 22.38 -3.68 18.28
C ARG A 274 21.04 -3.19 17.74
N GLU A 275 20.09 -2.82 18.60
CA GLU A 275 18.80 -2.27 18.18
C GLU A 275 18.97 -0.93 17.46
N ALA A 276 19.84 -0.06 17.96
CA ALA A 276 20.19 1.21 17.31
C ALA A 276 20.88 1.00 15.95
N GLU A 277 21.77 0.02 15.82
CA GLU A 277 22.39 -0.35 14.54
C GLU A 277 21.36 -0.88 13.52
N PHE A 278 20.45 -1.76 13.95
CA PHE A 278 19.38 -2.28 13.08
C PHE A 278 18.42 -1.18 12.61
N LEU A 279 18.07 -0.24 13.49
CA LEU A 279 17.29 0.96 13.13
C LEU A 279 18.03 1.85 12.12
N LYS A 280 19.34 2.05 12.31
CA LYS A 280 20.21 2.81 11.40
C LYS A 280 20.32 2.15 10.02
N GLU A 281 20.46 0.83 9.96
CA GLU A 281 20.48 0.07 8.71
C GLU A 281 19.12 0.16 7.98
N ARG A 282 18.01 -0.03 8.70
CA ARG A 282 16.65 0.14 8.15
C ARG A 282 16.43 1.55 7.60
N MET A 283 16.89 2.58 8.31
CA MET A 283 16.84 3.98 7.85
C MET A 283 17.68 4.19 6.58
N ALA A 284 18.91 3.67 6.54
CA ALA A 284 19.78 3.75 5.37
C ALA A 284 19.20 3.04 4.15
N SER A 285 18.61 1.85 4.34
CA SER A 285 17.95 1.07 3.30
C SER A 285 16.74 1.81 2.70
N MET A 286 15.86 2.37 3.54
CA MET A 286 14.73 3.20 3.07
C MET A 286 15.19 4.48 2.37
N GLY A 287 16.28 5.11 2.84
CA GLY A 287 16.88 6.27 2.20
C GLY A 287 17.43 5.97 0.80
N ALA A 288 18.18 4.87 0.66
CA ALA A 288 18.74 4.43 -0.61
C ALA A 288 17.67 4.08 -1.65
N ALA A 289 16.57 3.46 -1.22
CA ALA A 289 15.41 3.17 -2.07
C ALA A 289 14.76 4.46 -2.63
N ARG A 290 14.68 5.53 -1.83
CA ARG A 290 14.14 6.84 -2.27
C ARG A 290 15.03 7.56 -3.29
N VAL A 291 16.36 7.49 -3.13
CA VAL A 291 17.30 8.20 -4.02
C VAL A 291 17.27 7.63 -5.45
N ARG A 292 17.19 6.30 -5.61
CA ARG A 292 17.18 5.64 -6.93
C ARG A 292 15.97 5.98 -7.80
N LEU A 293 14.85 6.38 -7.21
CA LEU A 293 13.65 6.81 -7.96
C LEU A 293 13.69 8.30 -8.36
N SER A 294 14.55 9.10 -7.72
CA SER A 294 14.59 10.56 -7.93
C SER A 294 15.61 11.01 -9.00
N THR A 295 16.72 10.29 -9.15
CA THR A 295 17.82 10.72 -10.04
C THR A 295 17.65 10.37 -11.52
N ARG A 296 16.70 9.49 -11.90
CA ARG A 296 16.51 9.09 -13.30
C ARG A 296 15.76 10.13 -14.15
N ASN A 297 15.10 11.13 -13.53
CA ASN A 297 14.23 12.10 -14.22
C ASN A 297 14.84 13.49 -14.46
N THR A 298 16.10 13.76 -14.08
CA THR A 298 16.69 15.12 -14.18
C THR A 298 18.01 15.22 -14.96
N ALA A 299 18.59 14.10 -15.41
CA ALA A 299 19.90 14.08 -16.09
C ALA A 299 19.85 14.28 -17.62
N ILE A 300 18.67 14.35 -18.26
CA ILE A 300 18.55 14.59 -19.72
C ILE A 300 18.44 16.09 -20.01
N ARG A 301 19.48 16.87 -19.65
CA ARG A 301 19.65 18.25 -20.14
C ARG A 301 21.10 18.59 -20.48
N LYS A 302 21.41 18.45 -21.77
CA LYS A 302 22.39 19.24 -22.53
C LYS A 302 23.84 19.25 -22.03
N THR A 303 24.61 18.22 -22.41
CA THR A 303 26.05 18.38 -22.69
C THR A 303 26.41 17.71 -24.00
N THR A 304 26.77 18.51 -25.01
CA THR A 304 27.24 18.03 -26.32
C THR A 304 28.58 17.30 -26.14
N PRO A 305 28.70 16.00 -26.46
CA PRO A 305 29.99 15.30 -26.38
C PRO A 305 30.89 15.75 -27.54
N ARG A 306 31.74 16.73 -27.28
CA ARG A 306 32.74 17.20 -28.24
C ARG A 306 33.90 16.19 -28.30
N ASN A 307 34.02 15.50 -29.43
CA ASN A 307 35.26 14.92 -29.97
C ASN A 307 36.04 13.95 -29.05
N LEU A 308 35.58 12.70 -28.93
CA LEU A 308 36.46 11.58 -28.55
C LEU A 308 36.83 10.77 -29.80
N LYS A 309 38.01 11.08 -30.34
CA LYS A 309 38.61 10.42 -31.50
C LYS A 309 39.10 9.01 -31.13
N THR A 310 38.75 8.05 -31.98
CA THR A 310 39.58 6.92 -32.44
C THR A 310 40.36 6.10 -31.40
N SER A 311 39.99 4.83 -31.25
CA SER A 311 40.78 3.74 -31.86
C SER A 311 40.07 2.39 -31.72
N PHE A 312 39.64 1.83 -32.84
CA PHE A 312 39.38 0.40 -32.91
C PHE A 312 40.72 -0.34 -32.83
N LYS A 313 40.81 -1.33 -31.94
CA LYS A 313 41.74 -2.44 -32.08
C LYS A 313 40.89 -3.68 -32.32
N ALA A 314 40.88 -4.15 -33.56
CA ALA A 314 40.34 -5.47 -33.86
C ALA A 314 41.12 -6.51 -33.07
N MET A 315 40.42 -7.34 -32.31
CA MET A 315 40.97 -8.56 -31.72
C MET A 315 40.26 -9.73 -32.37
N GLU A 316 40.84 -10.14 -33.49
CA GLU A 316 40.60 -11.42 -34.13
C GLU A 316 40.99 -12.53 -33.14
N VAL A 317 40.06 -13.46 -32.87
CA VAL A 317 40.33 -14.65 -32.08
C VAL A 317 39.79 -15.83 -32.88
N GLU A 318 40.72 -16.62 -33.40
CA GLU A 318 40.45 -17.86 -34.12
C GLU A 318 39.78 -18.91 -33.23
N SER A 319 39.13 -19.86 -33.88
CA SER A 319 38.54 -21.06 -33.27
C SER A 319 39.59 -22.00 -32.68
N ASP A 320 39.22 -22.74 -31.64
CA ASP A 320 39.49 -24.18 -31.61
C ASP A 320 38.50 -24.93 -30.68
N ASP A 321 38.65 -26.26 -30.66
CA ASP A 321 37.99 -27.28 -29.83
C ASP A 321 36.61 -27.81 -30.31
N GLU A 322 36.75 -28.87 -31.11
CA GLU A 322 35.77 -29.91 -31.39
C GLU A 322 35.07 -30.46 -30.13
N MET A 323 33.75 -30.68 -30.22
CA MET A 323 33.16 -31.87 -29.58
C MET A 323 32.08 -32.49 -30.46
N GLU A 324 32.28 -33.76 -30.80
CA GLU A 324 31.25 -34.63 -31.35
C GLU A 324 30.06 -34.78 -30.38
N GLY A 325 28.86 -35.00 -30.91
CA GLY A 325 27.89 -35.81 -30.17
C GLY A 325 26.40 -35.53 -30.38
N LYS A 326 25.78 -36.43 -31.15
CA LYS A 326 24.35 -36.79 -31.07
C LYS A 326 23.35 -35.73 -31.54
N GLY A 327 23.16 -35.79 -32.86
CA GLY A 327 21.99 -35.31 -33.56
C GLY A 327 20.67 -35.52 -32.82
N LYS A 328 19.89 -34.44 -32.81
CA LYS A 328 18.45 -34.51 -32.95
C LYS A 328 18.07 -33.77 -34.22
N GLU A 329 17.56 -34.56 -35.16
CA GLU A 329 16.94 -34.13 -36.40
C GLU A 329 15.72 -33.24 -36.07
N GLN A 330 15.92 -31.93 -36.09
CA GLN A 330 14.81 -30.96 -36.12
C GLN A 330 14.62 -30.54 -37.57
N THR A 331 13.58 -31.10 -38.18
CA THR A 331 13.08 -30.68 -39.49
C THR A 331 12.56 -29.24 -39.40
N ASN A 332 13.36 -28.29 -39.87
CA ASN A 332 12.93 -26.91 -40.09
C ASN A 332 11.93 -26.87 -41.26
N GLU A 333 10.65 -26.99 -40.95
CA GLU A 333 9.57 -26.74 -41.92
C GLU A 333 8.31 -26.26 -41.19
N LYS A 334 8.19 -24.93 -41.04
CA LYS A 334 6.92 -24.17 -41.07
C LYS A 334 7.18 -22.67 -40.89
N ASP A 335 7.34 -21.99 -42.01
CA ASP A 335 6.86 -20.61 -42.13
C ASP A 335 5.34 -20.64 -42.01
N GLY A 336 4.81 -20.14 -40.88
CA GLY A 336 3.37 -20.04 -40.68
C GLY A 336 2.97 -19.78 -39.23
N ASP A 337 2.32 -18.64 -39.00
CA ASP A 337 1.60 -18.27 -37.76
C ASP A 337 2.41 -17.65 -36.60
N ILE A 338 3.30 -16.71 -36.93
CA ILE A 338 4.00 -15.80 -35.99
C ILE A 338 3.03 -15.08 -35.01
N GLY A 339 1.74 -15.00 -35.33
CA GLY A 339 0.71 -14.40 -34.48
C GLY A 339 0.37 -15.22 -33.22
N LYS A 340 0.22 -16.55 -33.33
CA LYS A 340 -0.25 -17.38 -32.20
C LYS A 340 0.80 -17.62 -31.12
N ASP A 341 2.06 -17.79 -31.50
CA ASP A 341 3.15 -18.07 -30.55
C ASP A 341 3.33 -16.97 -29.50
N SER A 342 2.96 -15.72 -29.82
CA SER A 342 2.98 -14.61 -28.87
C SER A 342 2.06 -14.86 -27.66
N HIS A 343 0.81 -15.26 -27.89
CA HIS A 343 -0.17 -15.47 -26.82
C HIS A 343 0.17 -16.68 -25.96
N ASP A 344 0.58 -17.80 -26.58
CA ASP A 344 0.97 -19.00 -25.84
C ASP A 344 2.26 -18.76 -25.03
N GLN A 345 3.20 -17.94 -25.52
CA GLN A 345 4.37 -17.52 -24.75
C GLN A 345 4.00 -16.62 -23.55
N GLU A 346 3.03 -15.71 -23.70
CA GLU A 346 2.51 -14.88 -22.60
C GLU A 346 1.79 -15.73 -21.54
N VAL A 347 0.94 -16.68 -21.95
CA VAL A 347 0.27 -17.64 -21.06
C VAL A 347 1.29 -18.50 -20.32
N ALA A 348 2.33 -18.99 -20.99
CA ALA A 348 3.41 -19.77 -20.38
C ALA A 348 4.21 -18.95 -19.34
N LYS A 349 4.54 -17.68 -19.65
CA LYS A 349 5.20 -16.76 -18.71
C LYS A 349 4.33 -16.49 -17.48
N MET A 350 3.04 -16.21 -17.67
CA MET A 350 2.07 -16.04 -16.57
C MET A 350 1.96 -17.29 -15.68
N ALA A 351 1.93 -18.48 -16.27
CA ALA A 351 1.98 -19.74 -15.53
C ALA A 351 3.30 -19.91 -14.74
N GLY A 352 4.42 -19.47 -15.29
CA GLY A 352 5.72 -19.41 -14.62
C GLY A 352 5.71 -18.53 -13.37
N PHE A 353 5.24 -17.28 -13.49
CA PHE A 353 5.14 -16.34 -12.36
C PHE A 353 4.18 -16.85 -11.27
N ARG A 354 2.99 -17.35 -11.65
CA ARG A 354 2.05 -17.99 -10.73
C ARG A 354 2.73 -19.12 -9.95
N ASN A 355 3.43 -20.04 -10.62
CA ASN A 355 4.14 -21.15 -9.98
C ASN A 355 5.29 -20.70 -9.06
N ALA A 356 6.04 -19.66 -9.43
CA ALA A 356 7.10 -19.09 -8.58
C ALA A 356 6.51 -18.49 -7.30
N ARG A 357 5.46 -17.67 -7.40
CA ARG A 357 4.77 -17.09 -6.24
C ARG A 357 4.09 -18.16 -5.38
N PHE A 358 3.52 -19.22 -5.96
CA PHE A 358 3.00 -20.35 -5.20
C PHE A 358 4.08 -21.09 -4.37
N LYS A 359 5.33 -21.16 -4.85
CA LYS A 359 6.46 -21.73 -4.09
C LYS A 359 6.86 -20.84 -2.90
N GLU A 360 6.95 -19.53 -3.12
CA GLU A 360 7.21 -18.53 -2.06
C GLU A 360 6.10 -18.54 -1.00
N VAL A 361 4.84 -18.50 -1.43
CA VAL A 361 3.66 -18.58 -0.57
C VAL A 361 3.57 -19.94 0.14
N ARG A 362 4.13 -21.03 -0.40
CA ARG A 362 4.27 -22.31 0.32
C ARG A 362 5.26 -22.26 1.48
N GLN A 363 6.33 -21.48 1.38
CA GLN A 363 7.28 -21.29 2.48
C GLN A 363 6.66 -20.45 3.59
N LEU A 364 6.02 -19.33 3.23
CA LEU A 364 5.25 -18.50 4.16
C LEU A 364 4.04 -19.24 4.75
N LYS A 365 3.41 -20.14 3.98
CA LYS A 365 2.33 -21.02 4.45
C LYS A 365 2.78 -21.78 5.69
N LYS A 366 3.95 -22.45 5.71
CA LYS A 366 4.39 -23.20 6.90
C LYS A 366 4.51 -22.35 8.17
N ALA A 367 4.95 -21.09 8.06
CA ALA A 367 5.04 -20.19 9.21
C ALA A 367 3.67 -19.68 9.67
N MET A 368 2.82 -19.27 8.72
CA MET A 368 1.49 -18.71 9.01
C MET A 368 0.47 -19.79 9.42
N GLU A 369 0.65 -21.02 8.95
CA GLU A 369 -0.20 -22.17 9.23
C GLU A 369 -0.12 -22.60 10.69
N ALA A 370 1.08 -22.55 11.30
CA ALA A 370 1.26 -22.75 12.74
C ALA A 370 0.51 -21.68 13.57
N ILE A 371 0.64 -20.41 13.19
CA ILE A 371 -0.05 -19.29 13.86
C ILE A 371 -1.58 -19.42 13.71
N CYS A 372 -2.07 -19.78 12.52
CA CYS A 372 -3.50 -19.99 12.29
C CYS A 372 -4.07 -21.22 13.01
N THR A 373 -3.27 -22.27 13.27
CA THR A 373 -3.71 -23.37 14.14
C THR A 373 -3.80 -22.94 15.60
N ASP A 374 -2.88 -22.11 16.08
CA ASP A 374 -2.92 -21.55 17.44
C ASP A 374 -4.11 -20.59 17.63
N GLU A 375 -4.49 -19.84 16.59
CA GLU A 375 -5.65 -18.93 16.58
C GLU A 375 -6.99 -19.57 16.17
N GLY A 376 -7.01 -20.88 15.84
CA GLY A 376 -8.24 -21.61 15.48
C GLY A 376 -8.85 -21.22 14.13
N ILE A 377 -8.08 -20.62 13.21
CA ILE A 377 -8.55 -20.13 11.91
C ILE A 377 -8.63 -21.29 10.89
N THR A 378 -9.82 -21.49 10.30
CA THR A 378 -10.07 -22.63 9.41
C THR A 378 -9.46 -22.49 8.01
N TYR A 379 -8.76 -23.55 7.59
CA TYR A 379 -7.87 -23.60 6.41
C TYR A 379 -8.50 -23.21 5.05
N ILE A 380 -9.79 -23.42 4.86
CA ILE A 380 -10.45 -23.26 3.54
C ILE A 380 -10.34 -21.82 3.04
N LYS A 381 -10.54 -20.84 3.93
CA LYS A 381 -10.34 -19.41 3.60
C LYS A 381 -8.87 -19.09 3.32
N LEU A 382 -7.96 -19.77 4.04
CA LEU A 382 -6.52 -19.58 3.94
C LEU A 382 -5.96 -20.06 2.59
N GLU A 383 -6.52 -21.09 1.96
CA GLU A 383 -6.09 -21.56 0.63
C GLU A 383 -6.63 -20.67 -0.49
N GLN A 384 -7.89 -20.22 -0.41
CA GLN A 384 -8.44 -19.25 -1.35
C GLN A 384 -7.63 -17.95 -1.35
N SER A 385 -7.40 -17.35 -0.18
CA SER A 385 -6.59 -16.14 -0.08
C SER A 385 -5.14 -16.32 -0.55
N LYS A 386 -4.58 -17.54 -0.54
CA LYS A 386 -3.26 -17.83 -1.13
C LYS A 386 -3.30 -17.84 -2.65
N ALA A 387 -4.34 -18.40 -3.25
CA ALA A 387 -4.54 -18.33 -4.70
C ALA A 387 -4.71 -16.88 -5.16
N ASP A 388 -5.60 -16.13 -4.50
CA ASP A 388 -5.89 -14.73 -4.82
C ASP A 388 -4.62 -13.84 -4.68
N VAL A 389 -3.84 -14.02 -3.61
CA VAL A 389 -2.58 -13.26 -3.41
C VAL A 389 -1.49 -13.67 -4.40
N ALA A 390 -1.38 -14.96 -4.75
CA ALA A 390 -0.43 -15.42 -5.76
C ALA A 390 -0.78 -14.88 -7.15
N GLU A 391 -2.07 -14.81 -7.49
CA GLU A 391 -2.57 -14.22 -8.72
C GLU A 391 -2.33 -12.70 -8.78
N ILE A 392 -2.72 -11.95 -7.74
CA ILE A 392 -2.48 -10.49 -7.67
C ILE A 392 -0.99 -10.16 -7.80
N ARG A 393 -0.10 -10.96 -7.19
CA ARG A 393 1.36 -10.79 -7.33
C ARG A 393 1.83 -11.13 -8.74
N ALA A 394 1.42 -12.27 -9.30
CA ALA A 394 1.80 -12.67 -10.66
C ALA A 394 1.35 -11.64 -11.72
N SER A 395 0.13 -11.11 -11.61
CA SER A 395 -0.36 -10.05 -12.51
C SER A 395 0.45 -8.75 -12.39
N ARG A 396 0.88 -8.36 -11.18
CA ARG A 396 1.76 -7.19 -10.98
C ARG A 396 3.15 -7.41 -11.56
N ASP A 397 3.75 -8.58 -11.32
CA ASP A 397 5.05 -8.96 -11.87
C ASP A 397 5.00 -8.96 -13.41
N TYR A 398 3.90 -9.45 -13.99
CA TYR A 398 3.67 -9.47 -15.43
C TYR A 398 3.48 -8.07 -16.03
N SER A 399 2.68 -7.20 -15.41
CA SER A 399 2.55 -5.80 -15.85
C SER A 399 3.87 -5.03 -15.73
N ALA A 400 4.73 -5.37 -14.77
CA ALA A 400 6.08 -4.80 -14.69
C ALA A 400 6.99 -5.35 -15.80
N TRP A 401 6.90 -6.65 -16.11
CA TRP A 401 7.65 -7.27 -17.21
C TRP A 401 7.26 -6.72 -18.59
N LEU A 402 5.96 -6.49 -18.85
CA LEU A 402 5.50 -5.87 -20.10
C LEU A 402 6.12 -4.49 -20.31
N LYS A 403 6.19 -3.66 -19.26
CA LYS A 403 6.83 -2.33 -19.31
C LYS A 403 8.34 -2.39 -19.54
N ASP A 404 9.02 -3.39 -18.97
CA ASP A 404 10.44 -3.65 -19.24
C ASP A 404 10.68 -4.14 -20.68
N ARG A 405 9.71 -4.87 -21.26
CA ARG A 405 9.75 -5.33 -22.66
C ARG A 405 9.54 -4.16 -23.64
N GLU A 406 8.49 -3.38 -23.43
CA GLU A 406 8.17 -2.16 -24.19
C GLU A 406 9.37 -1.18 -24.20
N HIS A 407 9.99 -0.95 -23.05
CA HIS A 407 11.18 -0.09 -22.95
C HIS A 407 12.39 -0.63 -23.76
N ARG A 408 12.58 -1.96 -23.86
CA ARG A 408 13.64 -2.55 -24.71
C ARG A 408 13.32 -2.43 -26.18
N GLU A 409 12.06 -2.66 -26.57
CA GLU A 409 11.60 -2.50 -27.96
C GLU A 409 11.79 -1.03 -28.42
N GLU A 410 11.53 -0.05 -27.55
CA GLU A 410 11.88 1.37 -27.79
C GLU A 410 13.39 1.64 -27.89
N GLU A 411 14.22 1.00 -27.05
CA GLU A 411 15.69 1.14 -27.10
C GLU A 411 16.29 0.51 -28.36
N GLU A 412 15.75 -0.61 -28.86
CA GLU A 412 16.17 -1.24 -30.12
C GLU A 412 15.73 -0.40 -31.33
N HIS A 413 14.49 0.10 -31.35
CA HIS A 413 14.01 0.95 -32.44
C HIS A 413 14.79 2.27 -32.55
N ASN A 414 15.17 2.88 -31.42
CA ASN A 414 16.02 4.08 -31.40
C ASN A 414 17.45 3.81 -31.89
N GLN A 415 17.99 2.60 -31.71
CA GLN A 415 19.31 2.22 -32.24
C GLN A 415 19.29 2.05 -33.76
N GLN A 416 18.24 1.45 -34.33
CA GLN A 416 18.10 1.28 -35.78
C GLN A 416 17.92 2.61 -36.53
N TYR A 417 17.24 3.58 -35.92
CA TYR A 417 17.07 4.92 -36.52
C TYR A 417 18.38 5.71 -36.61
N ALA A 418 19.39 5.38 -35.79
CA ALA A 418 20.68 6.09 -35.77
C ALA A 418 21.65 5.64 -36.87
N THR A 419 21.42 4.50 -37.54
CA THR A 419 22.32 3.93 -38.55
C THR A 419 21.87 4.13 -40.01
N SER A 420 20.72 4.79 -40.24
CA SER A 420 20.09 4.87 -41.58
C SER A 420 20.32 6.19 -42.33
N ASN A 421 21.09 7.14 -41.80
CA ASN A 421 21.38 8.41 -42.47
C ASN A 421 22.89 8.50 -42.80
N GLU A 422 23.18 8.76 -44.07
CA GLU A 422 24.50 8.90 -44.74
C GLU A 422 24.97 7.71 -45.61
N GLU A 423 24.07 7.20 -46.46
CA GLU A 423 24.50 6.84 -47.82
C GLU A 423 24.43 8.13 -48.65
N VAL A 424 25.58 8.82 -48.74
CA VAL A 424 25.73 10.06 -49.50
C VAL A 424 26.06 9.69 -50.94
N ASP A 425 25.19 10.06 -51.87
CA ASP A 425 25.46 9.94 -53.31
C ASP A 425 26.75 10.69 -53.67
N GLU A 426 27.79 9.95 -54.10
CA GLU A 426 28.97 10.51 -54.76
C GLU A 426 28.70 10.60 -56.28
N GLU A 427 28.52 11.82 -56.80
CA GLU A 427 28.46 12.15 -58.24
C GLU A 427 29.45 13.28 -58.60
#